data_AF-A0A834EAA1-F1
#
_entry.id   AF-A0A834EAA1-F1
#
_cell.length_a   1.000
_cell.length_b   1.000
_cell.length_c   1.000
_cell.angle_alpha   90.00
_cell.angle_beta   90.00
_cell.angle_gamma   90.00
#
_symmetry.space_group_name_H-M   'P 1'
#
loop_
_entity.id
_entity.type
_entity.pdbx_description
1 polymer ?
#
loop_
_entity_poly.entity_id
_entity_poly.type
_entity_poly.pdbx_seq_one_letter_code
_entity_poly.pdbx_strand_id
1 'polypeptide(L)'
;MLGSGDFATTMAQARLDPHAFSQSAQIALRAMKAVPDSQAREISSFTNIGQGALEAYIDFVDHLQEPIEKQIDNDRAAKALLWQLAYENANKDCRTIIGLLPTTTKDISEFIKACQDVSTEQHKASLLAAAIKGDPRYYNYGKPGHLHKDCKSTTEGGKGNYKLPPKDCPCCGKGRH
;
A
#
# COMPACT_ATOMS: atom_id res chain seq x y z
N MET A 1 -34.49 -10.90 -12.27
CA MET A 1 -35.82 -11.16 -11.68
C MET A 1 -35.85 -10.51 -10.32
N LEU A 2 -36.91 -9.76 -10.00
CA LEU A 2 -37.01 -8.99 -8.74
C LEU A 2 -37.76 -9.76 -7.63
N GLY A 3 -38.14 -11.02 -7.88
CA GLY A 3 -38.90 -11.82 -6.92
C GLY A 3 -40.31 -11.27 -6.66
N SER A 4 -40.92 -10.62 -7.65
CA SER A 4 -42.25 -10.02 -7.57
C SER A 4 -43.23 -10.72 -8.53
N GLY A 5 -44.53 -10.48 -8.36
CA GLY A 5 -45.58 -11.07 -9.20
C GLY A 5 -45.63 -12.60 -9.06
N ASP A 6 -45.61 -13.31 -10.19
CA ASP A 6 -45.66 -14.78 -10.24
C ASP A 6 -44.51 -15.47 -9.49
N PHE A 7 -43.43 -14.74 -9.19
CA PHE A 7 -42.27 -15.23 -8.45
C PHE A 7 -42.17 -14.63 -7.04
N ALA A 8 -43.29 -14.16 -6.46
CA ALA A 8 -43.34 -13.57 -5.12
C ALA A 8 -43.18 -14.59 -3.98
N THR A 9 -43.40 -15.88 -4.24
CA THR A 9 -43.29 -16.93 -3.22
C THR A 9 -42.03 -17.76 -3.41
N THR A 10 -41.46 -18.24 -2.31
CA THR A 10 -40.31 -19.17 -2.32
C THR A 10 -40.59 -20.43 -3.12
N MET A 11 -41.84 -20.93 -3.10
CA MET A 11 -42.24 -22.10 -3.88
C MET A 11 -42.27 -21.84 -5.39
N ALA A 12 -42.69 -20.64 -5.81
CA ALA A 12 -42.63 -20.24 -7.22
C ALA A 12 -41.19 -20.00 -7.68
N GLN A 13 -40.34 -19.45 -6.81
CA GLN A 13 -38.90 -19.27 -7.07
C GLN A 13 -38.15 -20.60 -7.14
N ALA A 14 -38.54 -21.61 -6.36
CA ALA A 14 -37.95 -22.95 -6.39
C ALA A 14 -38.16 -23.69 -7.73
N ARG A 15 -39.10 -23.22 -8.56
CA ARG A 15 -39.39 -23.76 -9.90
C ARG A 15 -38.64 -23.02 -11.01
N LEU A 16 -37.80 -22.06 -10.67
CA LEU A 16 -37.01 -21.31 -11.64
C LEU A 16 -36.01 -22.21 -12.37
N ASP A 17 -35.82 -21.92 -13.64
CA ASP A 17 -34.81 -22.58 -14.45
C ASP A 17 -33.40 -22.29 -13.86
N PRO A 18 -32.52 -23.31 -13.71
CA PRO A 18 -31.18 -23.14 -13.18
C PRO A 18 -30.33 -22.07 -13.91
N HIS A 19 -30.55 -21.87 -15.21
CA HIS A 19 -29.89 -20.84 -15.99
C HIS A 19 -30.37 -19.43 -15.61
N ALA A 20 -31.68 -19.26 -15.44
CA ALA A 20 -32.26 -17.99 -14.98
C ALA A 20 -31.74 -17.62 -13.59
N PHE A 21 -31.59 -18.62 -12.71
CA PHE A 21 -30.97 -18.45 -11.40
C PHE A 21 -29.49 -18.02 -11.53
N SER A 22 -28.69 -18.72 -12.34
CA SER A 22 -27.27 -18.39 -12.54
C SER A 22 -27.04 -16.97 -13.08
N GLN A 23 -27.85 -16.54 -14.06
CA GLN A 23 -27.80 -15.17 -14.57
C GLN A 23 -28.17 -14.14 -13.51
N SER A 24 -29.22 -14.41 -12.71
CA SER A 24 -29.61 -13.52 -11.62
C SER A 24 -28.51 -13.38 -10.56
N ALA A 25 -27.82 -14.48 -10.22
CA ALA A 25 -26.71 -14.50 -9.28
C ALA A 25 -25.51 -13.71 -9.82
N GLN A 26 -25.17 -13.84 -11.10
CA GLN A 26 -24.08 -13.07 -11.73
C GLN A 26 -24.37 -11.57 -11.74
N ILE A 27 -25.62 -11.17 -12.07
CA ILE A 27 -26.03 -9.76 -12.06
C ILE A 27 -25.99 -9.21 -10.63
N ALA A 28 -26.51 -9.96 -9.65
CA ALA A 28 -26.44 -9.57 -8.24
C ALA A 28 -25.00 -9.42 -7.76
N LEU A 29 -24.09 -10.33 -8.15
CA LEU A 29 -22.66 -10.24 -7.84
C LEU A 29 -22.00 -9.00 -8.42
N ARG A 30 -22.30 -8.63 -9.67
CA ARG A 30 -21.79 -7.38 -10.25
C ARG A 30 -22.36 -6.16 -9.53
N ALA A 31 -23.66 -6.15 -9.26
CA ALA A 31 -24.30 -5.05 -8.55
C ALA A 31 -23.68 -4.86 -7.15
N MET A 32 -23.43 -5.94 -6.40
CA MET A 32 -22.76 -5.86 -5.10
C MET A 32 -21.33 -5.31 -5.20
N LYS A 33 -20.57 -5.66 -6.24
CA LYS A 33 -19.22 -5.12 -6.47
C LYS A 33 -19.23 -3.64 -6.86
N ALA A 34 -20.30 -3.16 -7.46
CA ALA A 34 -20.45 -1.77 -7.88
C ALA A 34 -20.93 -0.83 -6.76
N VAL A 35 -21.50 -1.37 -5.67
CA VAL A 35 -21.94 -0.56 -4.52
C VAL A 35 -20.71 -0.13 -3.72
N PRO A 36 -20.47 1.19 -3.55
CA PRO A 36 -19.41 1.68 -2.67
C PRO A 36 -19.71 1.31 -1.21
N ASP A 37 -18.70 1.01 -0.42
CA ASP A 37 -18.86 0.83 1.02
C ASP A 37 -19.54 2.06 1.63
N SER A 38 -20.39 1.91 2.64
CA SER A 38 -21.10 3.05 3.25
C SER A 38 -20.18 4.05 3.98
N GLN A 39 -18.91 3.67 4.18
CA GLN A 39 -17.80 4.54 4.60
C GLN A 39 -16.85 4.90 3.45
N ALA A 40 -17.19 4.61 2.20
CA ALA A 40 -16.37 4.90 1.04
C ALA A 40 -16.14 6.41 1.00
N ARG A 41 -14.92 6.78 1.43
CA ARG A 41 -14.21 7.97 0.98
C ARG A 41 -14.60 8.19 -0.48
N GLU A 42 -14.97 9.42 -0.83
CA GLU A 42 -15.19 9.81 -2.22
C GLU A 42 -14.25 9.01 -3.12
N ILE A 43 -14.81 8.28 -4.10
CA ILE A 43 -14.01 7.50 -5.03
C ILE A 43 -13.07 8.50 -5.69
N SER A 44 -11.83 8.54 -5.20
CA SER A 44 -10.82 9.47 -5.67
C SER A 44 -10.66 9.23 -7.16
N SER A 45 -10.64 10.30 -7.94
CA SER A 45 -10.32 10.20 -9.36
C SER A 45 -9.01 9.44 -9.48
N PHE A 46 -9.01 8.29 -10.15
CA PHE A 46 -7.82 7.45 -10.29
C PHE A 46 -6.67 8.21 -10.97
N THR A 47 -7.00 9.27 -11.72
CA THR A 47 -6.02 10.17 -12.35
C THR A 47 -5.16 10.95 -11.36
N ASN A 48 -5.65 11.18 -10.13
CA ASN A 48 -4.93 11.93 -9.09
C ASN A 48 -4.04 11.04 -8.22
N ILE A 49 -4.05 9.72 -8.46
CA ILE A 49 -3.26 8.76 -7.72
C ILE A 49 -1.87 8.73 -8.33
N GLY A 50 -0.88 9.16 -7.55
CA GLY A 50 0.52 9.14 -7.94
C GLY A 50 1.40 8.62 -6.83
N GLN A 51 2.54 8.05 -7.24
CA GLN A 51 3.49 7.44 -6.32
C GLN A 51 4.13 8.51 -5.43
N GLY A 52 4.13 8.26 -4.13
CA GLY A 52 4.85 9.05 -3.15
C GLY A 52 6.37 9.03 -3.37
N ALA A 53 7.07 10.02 -2.80
CA ALA A 53 8.53 10.13 -2.94
C ALA A 53 9.32 8.96 -2.34
N LEU A 54 8.79 8.33 -1.29
CA LEU A 54 9.39 7.18 -0.58
C LEU A 54 8.49 5.93 -0.62
N GLU A 55 7.41 5.98 -1.41
CA GLU A 55 6.46 4.89 -1.53
C GLU A 55 7.02 3.78 -2.42
N ALA A 56 6.88 2.53 -1.96
CA ALA A 56 7.27 1.38 -2.76
C ALA A 56 6.35 1.29 -3.99
N TYR A 57 6.93 0.95 -5.14
CA TYR A 57 6.17 0.96 -6.39
C TYR A 57 5.00 -0.04 -6.39
N ILE A 58 5.14 -1.18 -5.69
CA ILE A 58 4.07 -2.17 -5.56
C ILE A 58 2.87 -1.61 -4.78
N ASP A 59 3.11 -0.89 -3.68
CA ASP A 59 2.05 -0.27 -2.89
C ASP A 59 1.29 0.76 -3.75
N PHE A 60 2.04 1.55 -4.54
CA PHE A 60 1.48 2.48 -5.51
C PHE A 60 0.56 1.81 -6.54
N VAL A 61 1.01 0.71 -7.13
CA VAL A 61 0.21 -0.04 -8.10
C VAL A 61 -1.06 -0.59 -7.45
N ASP A 62 -0.97 -1.15 -6.24
CA ASP A 62 -2.11 -1.74 -5.54
C ASP A 62 -3.24 -0.72 -5.33
N HIS A 63 -2.91 0.47 -4.82
CA HIS A 63 -3.92 1.50 -4.58
C HIS A 63 -4.33 2.29 -5.84
N LEU A 64 -3.60 2.14 -6.96
CA LEU A 64 -4.01 2.64 -8.28
C LEU A 64 -4.99 1.67 -8.97
N GLN A 65 -4.77 0.35 -8.82
CA GLN A 65 -5.58 -0.68 -9.45
C GLN A 65 -7.01 -0.72 -8.93
N GLU A 66 -7.18 -0.66 -7.61
CA GLU A 66 -8.50 -0.76 -6.98
C GLU A 66 -9.55 0.25 -7.51
N PRO A 67 -9.28 1.57 -7.60
CA PRO A 67 -10.25 2.52 -8.14
C PRO A 67 -10.45 2.40 -9.65
N ILE A 68 -9.45 1.94 -10.41
CA ILE A 68 -9.60 1.68 -11.86
C ILE A 68 -10.56 0.52 -12.09
N GLU A 69 -10.40 -0.59 -11.36
CA GLU A 69 -11.29 -1.76 -11.47
C GLU A 69 -12.72 -1.45 -11.02
N LYS A 70 -12.89 -0.54 -10.06
CA LYS A 70 -14.21 -0.09 -9.60
C LYS A 70 -14.91 0.85 -10.58
N GLN A 71 -14.17 1.65 -11.36
CA GLN A 71 -14.73 2.67 -12.25
C GLN A 71 -14.83 2.21 -13.72
N ILE A 72 -14.06 1.20 -14.12
CA ILE A 72 -13.93 0.76 -15.52
C ILE A 72 -14.40 -0.69 -15.67
N ASP A 73 -15.62 -0.89 -16.16
CA ASP A 73 -16.23 -2.21 -16.34
C ASP A 73 -15.54 -3.08 -17.42
N ASN A 74 -14.77 -2.46 -18.32
CA ASN A 74 -14.07 -3.17 -19.39
C ASN A 74 -12.66 -3.57 -18.94
N ASP A 75 -12.45 -4.86 -18.65
CA ASP A 75 -11.18 -5.41 -18.17
C ASP A 75 -9.96 -5.04 -19.05
N ARG A 76 -10.12 -5.04 -20.38
CA ARG A 76 -9.02 -4.66 -21.29
C ARG A 76 -8.71 -3.17 -21.20
N ALA A 77 -9.73 -2.33 -21.08
CA ALA A 77 -9.55 -0.90 -20.88
C ALA A 77 -8.95 -0.59 -19.50
N ALA A 78 -9.41 -1.27 -18.45
CA ALA A 78 -8.88 -1.16 -17.09
C ALA A 78 -7.38 -1.51 -17.05
N LYS A 79 -6.99 -2.63 -17.66
CA LYS A 79 -5.58 -3.03 -17.77
C LYS A 79 -4.73 -2.05 -18.57
N ALA A 80 -5.25 -1.52 -19.67
CA ALA A 80 -4.55 -0.51 -20.47
C ALA A 80 -4.35 0.80 -19.71
N LEU A 81 -5.39 1.27 -19.00
CA LEU A 81 -5.32 2.45 -18.14
C LEU A 81 -4.35 2.26 -16.98
N LEU A 82 -4.40 1.10 -16.31
CA LEU A 82 -3.48 0.79 -15.22
C LEU A 82 -2.04 0.82 -15.71
N TRP A 83 -1.74 0.21 -16.85
CA TRP A 83 -0.39 0.22 -17.42
C TRP A 83 0.10 1.64 -17.74
N GLN A 84 -0.75 2.47 -18.36
CA GLN A 84 -0.39 3.84 -18.71
C GLN A 84 -0.17 4.71 -17.47
N LEU A 85 -1.13 4.70 -16.53
CA LEU A 85 -1.07 5.51 -15.32
C LEU A 85 0.03 5.05 -14.36
N ALA A 86 0.31 3.74 -14.31
CA ALA A 86 1.41 3.21 -13.51
C ALA A 86 2.78 3.73 -13.99
N TYR A 87 2.94 4.06 -15.27
CA TYR A 87 4.13 4.72 -15.78
C TYR A 87 4.08 6.25 -15.58
N GLU A 88 2.99 6.89 -16.01
CA GLU A 88 2.86 8.35 -16.03
C GLU A 88 2.86 8.97 -14.63
N ASN A 89 2.32 8.26 -13.63
CA ASN A 89 2.19 8.74 -12.26
C ASN A 89 3.25 8.15 -11.31
N ALA A 90 4.20 7.36 -11.84
CA ALA A 90 5.37 6.91 -11.09
C ALA A 90 6.25 8.09 -10.65
N ASN A 91 6.92 7.95 -9.51
CA ASN A 91 7.94 8.91 -9.07
C ASN A 91 9.13 8.91 -10.04
N LYS A 92 10.00 9.93 -9.94
CA LYS A 92 11.09 10.15 -10.91
C LYS A 92 12.00 8.94 -11.06
N ASP A 93 12.35 8.29 -9.97
CA ASP A 93 13.33 7.20 -9.98
C ASP A 93 12.72 5.93 -10.59
N CYS A 94 11.49 5.59 -10.20
CA CYS A 94 10.76 4.46 -10.80
C CYS A 94 10.49 4.69 -12.29
N ARG A 95 10.03 5.90 -12.66
CA ARG A 95 9.80 6.27 -14.06
C ARG A 95 11.06 6.16 -14.92
N THR A 96 12.21 6.53 -14.37
CA THR A 96 13.50 6.44 -15.06
C THR A 96 13.84 4.99 -15.40
N ILE A 97 13.72 4.08 -14.42
CA ILE A 97 14.04 2.66 -14.66
C ILE A 97 13.01 2.00 -15.56
N ILE A 98 11.71 2.30 -15.39
CA ILE A 98 10.67 1.77 -16.28
C ILE A 98 10.91 2.22 -17.72
N GLY A 99 11.37 3.45 -17.94
CA GLY A 99 11.72 3.96 -19.27
C GLY A 99 12.89 3.22 -19.95
N LEU A 100 13.66 2.42 -19.22
CA LEU A 100 14.72 1.56 -19.77
C LEU A 100 14.21 0.18 -20.20
N LEU A 101 12.96 -0.18 -19.84
CA LEU A 101 12.37 -1.45 -20.25
C LEU A 101 12.03 -1.42 -21.75
N PRO A 102 12.03 -2.59 -22.42
CA PRO A 102 11.62 -2.69 -23.82
C PRO A 102 10.21 -2.15 -24.04
N THR A 103 9.97 -1.45 -25.15
CA THR A 103 8.63 -0.92 -25.50
C THR A 103 7.58 -2.02 -25.74
N THR A 104 8.02 -3.27 -25.87
CA THR A 104 7.16 -4.46 -25.97
C THR A 104 6.63 -4.92 -24.61
N THR A 105 7.24 -4.47 -23.50
CA THR A 105 6.78 -4.76 -22.14
C THR A 105 5.41 -4.13 -21.91
N LYS A 106 4.39 -4.98 -21.77
CA LYS A 106 3.00 -4.58 -21.46
C LYS A 106 2.49 -5.18 -20.15
N ASP A 107 3.41 -5.63 -19.30
CA ASP A 107 3.07 -6.25 -18.03
C ASP A 107 3.57 -5.40 -16.86
N ILE A 108 2.65 -5.08 -15.97
CA ILE A 108 2.93 -4.33 -14.74
C ILE A 108 3.88 -5.10 -13.82
N SER A 109 3.90 -6.43 -13.89
CA SER A 109 4.83 -7.24 -13.10
C SER A 109 6.30 -6.93 -13.41
N GLU A 110 6.61 -6.53 -14.65
CA GLU A 110 7.95 -6.11 -15.04
C GLU A 110 8.30 -4.73 -14.47
N PHE A 111 7.33 -3.82 -14.41
CA PHE A 111 7.51 -2.51 -13.78
C PHE A 111 7.78 -2.68 -12.27
N ILE A 112 7.00 -3.53 -11.60
CA ILE A 112 7.19 -3.86 -10.17
C ILE A 112 8.59 -4.40 -9.91
N LYS A 113 9.05 -5.36 -10.71
CA LYS A 113 10.40 -5.94 -10.58
C LYS A 113 11.48 -4.90 -10.79
N ALA A 114 11.34 -4.06 -11.82
CA ALA A 114 12.34 -3.05 -12.16
C ALA A 114 12.46 -1.96 -11.07
N CYS A 115 11.36 -1.62 -10.41
CA CYS A 115 11.34 -0.60 -9.36
C CYS A 115 11.72 -1.12 -7.96
N GLN A 116 11.81 -2.44 -7.77
CA GLN A 116 12.11 -3.03 -6.47
C GLN A 116 13.47 -2.58 -5.91
N ASP A 117 14.51 -2.57 -6.75
CA ASP A 117 15.85 -2.17 -6.33
C ASP A 117 15.92 -0.68 -5.98
N VAL A 118 15.20 0.17 -6.70
CA VAL A 118 15.10 1.62 -6.44
C VAL A 118 14.55 1.89 -5.05
N SER A 119 13.45 1.24 -4.69
CA SER A 119 12.84 1.41 -3.36
C SER A 119 13.80 1.02 -2.25
N THR A 120 14.62 -0.02 -2.44
CA THR A 120 15.60 -0.44 -1.43
C THR A 120 16.75 0.57 -1.25
N GLU A 121 17.27 1.14 -2.34
CA GLU A 121 18.35 2.12 -2.27
C GLU A 121 17.86 3.48 -1.74
N GLN A 122 16.66 3.93 -2.12
CA GLN A 122 16.02 5.10 -1.53
C GLN A 122 15.81 4.94 -0.02
N HIS A 123 15.36 3.76 0.42
CA HIS A 123 15.18 3.47 1.85
C HIS A 123 16.52 3.58 2.60
N LYS A 124 17.59 2.96 2.08
CA LYS A 124 18.94 3.06 2.66
C LYS A 124 19.45 4.50 2.70
N ALA A 125 19.28 5.25 1.62
CA ALA A 125 19.67 6.66 1.54
C ALA A 125 18.89 7.53 2.55
N SER A 126 17.60 7.25 2.73
CA SER A 126 16.76 7.94 3.72
C SER A 126 17.20 7.63 5.16
N LEU A 127 17.54 6.36 5.45
CA LEU A 127 18.10 5.98 6.76
C LEU A 127 19.43 6.71 7.04
N LEU A 128 20.32 6.76 6.05
CA LEU A 128 21.59 7.48 6.16
C LEU A 128 21.37 8.98 6.37
N ALA A 129 20.48 9.60 5.59
CA ALA A 129 20.16 11.01 5.72
C ALA A 129 19.53 11.34 7.08
N ALA A 130 18.65 10.48 7.61
CA ALA A 130 18.07 10.62 8.94
C ALA A 130 19.13 10.51 10.05
N ALA A 131 20.07 9.56 9.92
CA ALA A 131 21.19 9.41 10.85
C ALA A 131 22.12 10.64 10.84
N ILE A 132 22.37 11.24 9.66
CA ILE A 132 23.13 12.49 9.51
C ILE A 132 22.37 13.68 10.09
N LYS A 133 21.04 13.74 9.92
CA LYS A 133 20.20 14.85 10.36
C LYS A 133 19.87 14.88 11.85
N GLY A 134 20.30 13.90 12.64
CA GLY A 134 20.00 13.94 14.08
C GLY A 134 18.64 13.34 14.45
N ASP A 135 17.90 12.66 13.55
CA ASP A 135 16.52 12.26 13.83
C ASP A 135 16.46 11.19 14.94
N PRO A 136 15.87 11.50 16.11
CA PRO A 136 15.87 10.60 17.27
C PRO A 136 15.11 9.29 17.05
N ARG A 137 14.35 9.14 15.96
CA ARG A 137 13.60 7.90 15.65
C ARG A 137 14.41 6.82 14.94
N TYR A 138 15.60 7.13 14.40
CA TYR A 138 16.40 6.20 13.58
C TYR A 138 17.80 5.90 14.13
N TYR A 139 18.12 6.37 15.33
CA TYR A 139 19.20 5.75 16.09
C TYR A 139 18.67 4.48 16.71
N ASN A 140 19.04 3.31 16.19
CA ASN A 140 19.29 2.16 17.06
C ASN A 140 19.97 0.98 16.35
N TYR A 141 21.10 0.59 16.96
CA TYR A 141 21.87 -0.66 16.86
C TYR A 141 22.87 -0.83 15.70
N GLY A 142 24.12 -0.44 16.00
CA GLY A 142 25.33 -0.87 15.30
C GLY A 142 26.24 0.30 14.92
N LYS A 143 27.02 0.85 15.87
CA LYS A 143 27.89 2.00 15.59
C LYS A 143 29.32 1.58 15.23
N PRO A 144 29.93 2.20 14.22
CA PRO A 144 31.32 2.63 14.29
C PRO A 144 31.36 4.08 14.80
N GLY A 145 32.02 4.29 15.93
CA GLY A 145 32.48 5.63 16.36
C GLY A 145 31.78 6.30 17.53
N HIS A 146 31.01 5.60 18.38
CA HIS A 146 30.34 6.25 19.52
C HIS A 146 31.32 7.09 20.35
N LEU A 147 31.01 8.34 20.71
CA LEU A 147 31.80 9.05 21.72
C LEU A 147 30.97 9.36 22.97
N HIS A 148 31.26 8.55 23.98
CA HIS A 148 30.85 8.61 25.38
C HIS A 148 31.03 9.97 26.07
N LYS A 149 31.77 10.91 25.47
CA LYS A 149 32.16 12.18 26.10
C LYS A 149 31.01 13.19 26.23
N ASP A 150 29.93 12.99 25.49
CA ASP A 150 28.75 13.88 25.49
C ASP A 150 27.57 13.32 26.32
N CYS A 151 27.76 12.17 26.98
CA CYS A 151 26.78 11.63 27.90
C CYS A 151 26.83 12.42 29.22
N LYS A 152 26.39 13.68 29.20
CA LYS A 152 26.07 14.41 30.42
C LYS A 152 24.73 13.89 30.91
N SER A 153 24.79 12.97 31.87
CA SER A 153 23.70 12.80 32.81
C SER A 153 23.49 14.14 33.52
N THR A 154 22.59 14.98 33.01
CA THR A 154 21.98 16.01 33.84
C THR A 154 21.09 15.29 34.84
N THR A 155 21.70 14.95 35.97
CA THR A 155 21.02 15.05 37.25
C THR A 155 20.43 16.44 37.32
N GLU A 156 19.11 16.58 37.17
CA GLU A 156 18.29 17.51 37.96
C GLU A 156 16.80 17.40 37.57
N GLY A 157 16.01 17.01 38.58
CA GLY A 157 14.66 17.54 38.81
C GLY A 157 13.55 17.18 37.83
N GLY A 158 12.78 16.13 38.12
CA GLY A 158 11.48 15.94 37.48
C GLY A 158 10.72 14.74 38.01
N LYS A 159 9.84 14.97 39.00
CA LYS A 159 8.87 13.99 39.51
C LYS A 159 7.94 13.56 38.36
N GLY A 160 8.17 12.40 37.79
CA GLY A 160 7.30 11.78 36.79
C GLY A 160 7.41 10.27 36.87
N ASN A 161 6.27 9.62 37.09
CA ASN A 161 6.15 8.19 37.32
C ASN A 161 6.31 7.43 36.00
N TYR A 162 7.53 7.38 35.46
CA TYR A 162 7.88 6.56 34.31
C TYR A 162 8.57 5.30 34.82
N LYS A 163 8.02 4.13 34.47
CA LYS A 163 8.68 2.85 34.73
C LYS A 163 10.11 2.94 34.20
N LEU A 164 11.10 2.84 35.10
CA LEU A 164 12.51 2.77 34.70
C LEU A 164 12.64 1.66 33.64
N PRO A 165 13.36 1.90 32.53
CA PRO A 165 13.67 0.83 31.59
C PRO A 165 14.44 -0.27 32.34
N PRO A 166 14.31 -1.54 31.91
CA PRO A 166 14.95 -2.68 32.56
C PRO A 166 16.42 -2.38 32.86
N LYS A 167 16.88 -2.72 34.07
CA LYS A 167 18.26 -2.46 34.51
C LYS A 167 19.30 -3.15 33.63
N ASP A 168 18.87 -4.13 32.85
CA ASP A 168 19.70 -4.99 32.02
C ASP A 168 19.35 -4.86 30.54
N CYS A 169 20.39 -4.83 29.71
CA CYS A 169 20.28 -4.72 28.27
C CYS A 169 19.50 -5.92 27.70
N PRO A 170 18.41 -5.72 26.92
CA PRO A 170 17.63 -6.83 26.36
C PRO A 170 18.40 -7.66 25.31
N CYS A 171 19.57 -7.20 24.88
CA CYS A 171 20.45 -7.90 23.93
C CYS A 171 21.46 -8.84 24.62
N CYS A 172 21.85 -8.58 25.87
CA CYS A 172 22.89 -9.36 26.56
C CYS A 172 22.60 -9.72 28.02
N GLY A 173 21.49 -9.24 28.59
CA GLY A 173 21.05 -9.52 29.96
C GLY A 173 21.97 -8.97 31.06
N LYS A 174 22.92 -8.10 30.72
CA LYS A 174 23.86 -7.49 31.69
C LYS A 174 23.54 -6.01 31.88
N GLY A 175 23.81 -5.55 33.10
CA GLY A 175 23.49 -4.21 33.56
C GLY A 175 24.15 -3.07 32.76
N ARG A 176 23.77 -1.84 33.11
CA ARG A 176 24.12 -0.60 32.41
C ARG A 176 25.62 -0.48 32.09
N HIS A 177 25.96 -0.57 30.81
CA HIS A 177 27.30 -0.35 30.25
C HIS A 177 27.22 0.54 28.99
#